data_AF-A0A6L7LBC7-F1
#
_entry.id   AF-A0A6L7LBC7-F1
#
_cell.length_a   1.000
_cell.length_b   1.000
_cell.length_c   1.000
_cell.angle_alpha   90.00
_cell.angle_beta   90.00
_cell.angle_gamma   90.00
#
_symmetry.space_group_name_H-M   'P 1'
#
loop_
_entity.id
_entity.type
_entity.pdbx_description
1 polymer ?
#
loop_
_entity_poly.entity_id
_entity_poly.type
_entity_poly.pdbx_seq_one_letter_code
_entity_poly.pdbx_strand_id
1 'polypeptide(L)'
;MSCVRIGREPVIQTWEPTRTPLIIDIHTHTYPTSVDSFIDADELIEEAKRLGLDGVCITDHDGFWDHREVEDLSKRHNFLV
;
A
#
# COMPACT_ATOMS: atom_id res chain seq x y z
N MET A 1 -13.51 14.31 -31.69
CA MET A 1 -13.24 14.39 -33.14
C MET A 1 -12.89 12.98 -33.61
N SER A 2 -13.74 12.38 -34.46
CA SER A 2 -13.64 10.98 -34.87
C SER A 2 -12.75 10.84 -36.11
N CYS A 3 -11.73 9.99 -36.04
CA CYS A 3 -11.02 9.48 -37.21
C CYS A 3 -11.51 8.04 -37.44
N VAL A 4 -12.35 7.85 -38.47
CA VAL A 4 -12.83 6.54 -38.88
C VAL A 4 -11.73 5.86 -39.70
N ARG A 5 -11.17 4.75 -39.21
CA ARG A 5 -10.43 3.80 -40.04
C ARG A 5 -11.36 2.66 -40.45
N ILE A 6 -11.39 2.42 -41.76
CA ILE A 6 -12.10 1.32 -42.42
C ILE A 6 -11.26 0.04 -42.26
N GLY A 7 -11.89 -1.04 -41.78
CA GLY A 7 -11.40 -2.41 -41.92
C GLY A 7 -10.78 -3.01 -40.66
N ARG A 8 -11.37 -4.13 -40.22
CA ARG A 8 -11.14 -4.95 -39.01
C ARG A 8 -11.93 -4.48 -37.79
N GLU A 9 -12.89 -5.31 -37.39
CA GLU A 9 -13.56 -5.29 -36.08
C GLU A 9 -12.55 -4.91 -34.98
N PRO A 10 -12.85 -3.95 -34.10
CA PRO A 10 -11.96 -3.64 -33.00
C PRO A 10 -11.96 -4.85 -32.07
N VAL A 11 -10.86 -5.59 -32.04
CA VAL A 11 -10.57 -6.46 -30.92
C VAL A 11 -10.40 -5.52 -29.73
N ILE A 12 -11.47 -5.36 -28.95
CA ILE A 12 -11.39 -4.84 -27.59
C ILE A 12 -10.41 -5.73 -26.85
N GLN A 13 -9.15 -5.30 -26.76
CA GLN A 13 -8.17 -5.92 -25.88
C GLN A 13 -8.63 -5.63 -24.46
N THR A 14 -9.45 -6.53 -23.92
CA THR A 14 -9.76 -6.55 -22.50
C THR A 14 -8.44 -6.71 -21.76
N TRP A 15 -8.13 -5.77 -20.87
CA TRP A 15 -7.00 -5.93 -19.96
C TRP A 15 -7.29 -7.17 -19.11
N GLU A 16 -6.57 -8.25 -19.36
CA GLU A 16 -6.55 -9.41 -18.46
C GLU A 16 -5.39 -9.19 -17.48
N PRO A 17 -5.67 -8.92 -16.18
CA PRO A 17 -4.61 -8.83 -15.19
C PRO A 17 -3.88 -10.16 -15.12
N THR A 18 -2.66 -10.19 -15.64
CA THR A 18 -1.74 -11.32 -15.43
C THR A 18 -1.11 -11.30 -14.04
N ARG A 19 -1.42 -10.27 -13.23
CA ARG A 19 -0.99 -10.11 -11.84
C ARG A 19 -2.14 -9.65 -10.95
N THR A 20 -2.11 -10.13 -9.71
CA THR A 20 -2.87 -9.52 -8.61
C THR A 20 -2.55 -8.03 -8.53
N PRO A 21 -3.55 -7.17 -8.28
CA PRO A 21 -3.31 -5.74 -8.12
C PRO A 21 -2.38 -5.50 -6.93
N LEU A 22 -1.50 -4.51 -7.06
CA LEU A 22 -0.70 -4.01 -5.95
C LEU A 22 -1.62 -3.18 -5.04
N ILE A 23 -1.78 -3.59 -3.78
CA ILE A 23 -2.64 -2.92 -2.79
C ILE A 23 -1.78 -2.36 -1.66
N ILE A 24 -1.82 -1.04 -1.48
CA ILE A 24 -1.08 -0.33 -0.43
C ILE A 24 -2.07 0.53 0.34
N ASP A 25 -2.07 0.44 1.66
CA ASP A 25 -2.77 1.38 2.51
C ASP A 25 -1.88 2.61 2.74
N ILE A 26 -2.36 3.79 2.36
CA ILE A 26 -1.58 5.03 2.37
C ILE A 26 -1.79 5.87 3.62
N HIS A 27 -2.64 5.45 4.55
CA HIS A 27 -2.98 6.28 5.71
C HIS A 27 -3.36 5.44 6.93
N THR A 28 -2.38 5.22 7.81
CA THR A 28 -2.56 4.46 9.05
C THR A 28 -1.93 5.19 10.24
N HIS A 29 -2.45 4.92 11.43
CA HIS A 29 -2.02 5.51 12.69
C HIS A 29 -1.56 4.42 13.65
N THR A 30 -0.49 4.68 14.40
CA THR A 30 0.12 3.78 15.38
C THR A 30 0.26 4.44 16.75
N TYR A 31 0.19 3.62 17.79
CA TYR A 31 0.48 4.00 19.17
C TYR A 31 1.99 3.87 19.46
N PRO A 32 2.61 4.75 20.27
CA PRO A 32 2.03 5.85 21.03
C PRO A 32 1.97 7.20 20.32
N THR A 33 2.47 7.32 19.09
CA THR A 33 2.58 8.61 18.39
C THR A 33 1.20 9.21 18.10
N SER A 34 0.26 8.40 17.61
CA SER A 34 -1.13 8.79 17.41
C SER A 34 -2.02 8.32 18.55
N VAL A 35 -2.66 9.26 19.24
CA VAL A 35 -3.53 8.99 20.40
C VAL A 35 -4.89 8.39 20.03
N ASP A 36 -5.25 8.38 18.75
CA ASP A 36 -6.46 7.74 18.23
C ASP A 36 -6.23 6.30 17.77
N SER A 37 -5.00 5.79 17.91
CA SER A 37 -4.65 4.41 17.63
C SER A 37 -4.30 3.63 18.90
N PHE A 38 -4.53 2.32 18.85
CA PHE A 38 -4.17 1.36 19.89
C PHE A 38 -3.21 0.27 19.41
N ILE A 39 -2.86 0.27 18.12
CA ILE A 39 -1.99 -0.73 17.51
C ILE A 39 -0.57 -0.16 17.40
N ASP A 40 0.44 -0.95 17.75
CA ASP A 40 1.82 -0.54 17.49
C ASP A 40 2.23 -0.79 16.02
N ALA A 41 3.40 -0.30 15.62
CA ALA A 41 3.85 -0.40 14.23
C ALA A 41 4.15 -1.84 13.78
N ASP A 42 4.62 -2.72 14.68
CA ASP A 42 4.87 -4.12 14.37
C ASP A 42 3.54 -4.85 14.15
N GLU A 43 2.57 -4.64 15.03
CA GLU A 43 1.22 -5.19 14.94
C GLU A 43 0.50 -4.73 13.66
N LEU A 44 0.64 -3.44 13.29
CA LEU A 44 0.09 -2.89 12.06
C LEU A 44 0.62 -3.63 10.82
N ILE A 45 1.92 -3.88 10.76
CA ILE A 45 2.55 -4.57 9.61
C ILE A 45 2.12 -6.03 9.54
N GLU A 46 2.07 -6.73 10.67
CA GLU A 46 1.61 -8.12 10.68
C GLU A 46 0.13 -8.24 10.28
N GLU A 47 -0.70 -7.28 10.67
CA GLU A 47 -2.09 -7.22 10.23
C GLU A 47 -2.22 -6.88 8.74
N ALA A 48 -1.42 -5.95 8.22
CA ALA A 48 -1.37 -5.62 6.80
C ALA A 48 -1.04 -6.85 5.95
N LYS A 49 -0.03 -7.64 6.36
CA LYS A 49 0.31 -8.92 5.72
C LYS A 49 -0.83 -9.93 5.79
N ARG A 50 -1.47 -10.06 6.96
CA ARG A 50 -2.60 -10.97 7.18
C ARG A 50 -3.78 -10.64 6.26
N LEU A 51 -3.99 -9.36 5.97
CA LEU A 51 -5.02 -8.86 5.05
C LEU A 51 -4.63 -8.96 3.57
N GLY A 52 -3.37 -9.29 3.27
CA GLY A 52 -2.86 -9.42 1.90
C GLY A 52 -2.51 -8.08 1.25
N LEU A 53 -2.19 -7.05 2.05
CA LEU A 53 -1.63 -5.81 1.54
C LEU A 53 -0.16 -6.03 1.13
N ASP A 54 0.28 -5.28 0.13
CA ASP A 54 1.66 -5.28 -0.35
C ASP A 54 2.52 -4.21 0.34
N GLY A 55 1.89 -3.27 1.06
CA GLY A 55 2.57 -2.25 1.86
C GLY A 55 1.62 -1.37 2.66
N VAL A 56 2.19 -0.58 3.57
CA VAL A 56 1.46 0.38 4.41
C VAL A 56 2.25 1.67 4.61
N CYS A 57 1.61 2.83 4.68
CA CYS A 57 2.24 4.07 5.14
C CYS A 57 1.83 4.37 6.57
N ILE A 58 2.80 4.60 7.46
CA ILE A 58 2.56 5.12 8.82
C ILE A 58 2.49 6.65 8.75
N THR A 59 1.33 7.21 9.06
CA THR A 59 1.02 8.65 8.92
C THR A 59 0.45 9.20 10.22
N ASP A 60 1.23 9.11 11.28
CA ASP A 60 0.81 9.51 12.61
C ASP A 60 0.48 11.01 12.75
N HIS A 61 -0.35 11.33 13.74
CA HIS A 61 -0.69 12.72 14.07
C HIS A 61 0.53 13.47 14.59
N ASP A 62 0.92 14.52 13.87
CA ASP A 62 1.92 15.52 14.26
C ASP A 62 3.28 14.95 14.73
N GLY A 63 3.57 13.68 14.43
CA GLY A 63 4.77 12.96 14.79
C GLY A 63 5.56 12.52 13.55
N PHE A 64 6.87 12.73 13.59
CA PHE A 64 7.77 12.29 12.52
C PHE A 64 8.57 11.09 12.98
N TRP A 65 8.59 10.05 12.15
CA TRP A 65 9.39 8.85 12.37
C TRP A 65 10.85 9.08 11.96
N ASP A 66 11.81 8.54 12.71
CA ASP A 66 13.20 8.51 12.27
C ASP A 66 13.30 7.54 11.09
N HIS A 67 13.97 7.96 10.01
CA HIS A 67 14.10 7.14 8.80
C HIS A 67 14.73 5.77 9.07
N ARG A 68 15.62 5.65 10.07
CA ARG A 68 16.23 4.38 10.44
C ARG A 68 15.24 3.46 11.15
N GLU A 69 14.32 4.01 11.95
CA GLU A 69 13.28 3.21 12.61
C GLU A 69 12.34 2.59 11.57
N VAL A 70 11.96 3.35 10.54
CA VAL A 70 11.15 2.85 9.42
C VAL A 70 11.93 1.84 8.57
N GLU A 71 13.21 2.09 8.30
CA GLU A 71 14.06 1.13 7.58
C GLU A 71 14.21 -0.19 8.35
N ASP A 72 14.36 -0.12 9.67
CA ASP A 72 14.44 -1.29 10.54
C ASP A 72 13.11 -2.04 10.61
N LEU A 73 11.96 -1.34 10.61
CA LEU A 73 10.62 -1.92 10.44
C LEU A 73 10.53 -2.70 9.13
N SER A 74 10.88 -2.06 8.01
CA SER A 74 10.82 -2.71 6.70
C SER A 74 11.69 -3.97 6.63
N LYS A 75 12.94 -3.88 7.13
CA LYS A 75 13.88 -5.02 7.14
C LYS A 75 13.42 -6.15 8.04
N ARG A 76 13.01 -5.87 9.27
CA ARG A 76 12.66 -6.92 10.24
C ARG A 76 11.39 -7.67 9.84
N HIS A 77 10.44 -6.99 9.21
CA HIS A 77 9.21 -7.61 8.72
C HIS A 77 9.32 -8.11 7.28
N ASN A 78 10.37 -7.76 6.53
CA ASN A 78 10.45 -7.97 5.08
C ASN A 78 9.16 -7.48 4.39
N PHE A 79 8.79 -6.23 4.66
CA PHE A 79 7.54 -5.62 4.22
C PHE A 79 7.75 -4.17 3.77
N LEU A 80 6.93 -3.69 2.85
CA LEU A 80 6.98 -2.29 2.41
C LEU A 80 6.24 -1.41 3.42
N VAL A 81 6.99 -0.55 4.10
CA VAL A 81 6.50 0.44 5.06
C VAL A 81 7.28 1.73 4.92
#